data_AF-A0A7G2JZ35-F1
#
_entry.id   AF-A0A7G2JZ35-F1
#
_cell.length_a   1.000
_cell.length_b   1.000
_cell.length_c   1.000
_cell.angle_alpha   90.00
_cell.angle_beta   90.00
_cell.angle_gamma   90.00
#
_symmetry.space_group_name_H-M   'P 1'
#
loop_
_entity.id
_entity.type
_entity.pdbx_description
1 polymer ?
#
loop_
_entity_poly.entity_id
_entity_poly.type
_entity_poly.pdbx_seq_one_letter_code
_entity_poly.pdbx_strand_id
1 'polypeptide(L)'
;MVALANNQRNPLPIDYEHQIIHSLKNGKEAPSAGWMEYFYFTPQGIFADVRWTDKAADYIKNGEYRYISAVFAYDTEGYVRKIFHAALTNTPALDGMDEVMVAASVQLLNQQKEKPEMDKKLVEALCALFALKADASEAEITEKVTALSAAKGDSQVAVLDVYAKLAEKEQSVAALSTQVGNPDPAKFVPVEQVAALQADFNALKTSVEADKKAALITAALSQGKLAPALKDWAQSLSVEALSAYLEKAPAMVALSGEPQAKGDPEQKVAALSAAEQAAARALGMTEAEFMAEHKEQK
;
A
#
# COMPACT_ATOMS: atom_id res chain seq x y z
N MET A 1 17.97 -35.70 35.01
CA MET A 1 17.03 -36.59 35.72
C MET A 1 15.58 -36.26 35.39
N VAL A 2 15.11 -35.02 35.61
CA VAL A 2 13.74 -34.57 35.26
C VAL A 2 13.36 -34.89 33.81
N ALA A 3 14.24 -34.59 32.85
CA ALA A 3 13.99 -34.92 31.45
C ALA A 3 13.85 -36.43 31.16
N LEU A 4 14.49 -37.31 31.95
CA LEU A 4 14.34 -38.76 31.83
C LEU A 4 13.05 -39.27 32.47
N ALA A 5 12.60 -38.63 33.56
CA ALA A 5 11.33 -38.94 34.20
C ALA A 5 10.14 -38.53 33.32
N ASN A 6 10.19 -37.33 32.73
CA ASN A 6 9.15 -36.82 31.83
C ASN A 6 9.12 -37.51 30.45
N ASN A 7 10.16 -38.27 30.08
CA ASN A 7 10.20 -39.05 28.85
C ASN A 7 9.65 -40.47 29.01
N GLN A 8 9.17 -40.84 30.21
CA GLN A 8 8.46 -42.10 30.41
C GLN A 8 7.02 -41.98 29.89
N ARG A 9 6.57 -42.99 29.13
CA ARG A 9 5.19 -43.03 28.61
C ARG A 9 4.15 -43.27 29.69
N ASN A 10 4.54 -43.86 30.81
CA ASN A 10 3.64 -44.19 31.92
C ASN A 10 4.02 -43.33 33.14
N PRO A 11 3.05 -42.70 33.81
CA PRO A 11 3.28 -42.01 35.08
C PRO A 11 3.86 -42.95 36.14
N LEU A 12 4.72 -42.41 36.99
CA LEU A 12 5.32 -43.18 38.09
C LEU A 12 4.34 -43.27 39.26
N PRO A 13 4.10 -44.46 39.84
CA PRO A 13 3.12 -44.61 40.90
C PRO A 13 3.63 -44.04 42.23
N ILE A 14 2.68 -43.61 43.06
CA ILE A 14 2.85 -43.40 44.49
C ILE A 14 2.05 -44.47 45.20
N ASP A 15 2.65 -45.25 46.09
CA ASP A 15 1.95 -46.25 46.92
C ASP A 15 1.73 -45.76 48.35
N TYR A 16 1.19 -46.62 49.20
CA TYR A 16 1.16 -46.39 50.65
C TYR A 16 2.29 -47.18 51.30
N GLU A 17 3.06 -46.54 52.19
CA GLU A 17 4.04 -47.22 53.06
C GLU A 17 5.00 -48.18 52.32
N HIS A 18 5.45 -47.83 51.11
CA HIS A 18 6.34 -48.65 50.27
C HIS A 18 5.81 -50.06 49.97
N GLN A 19 4.49 -50.25 49.92
CA GLN A 19 3.88 -51.56 49.66
C GLN A 19 4.25 -52.17 48.30
N ILE A 20 4.64 -51.40 47.28
CA ILE A 20 5.19 -51.94 46.02
C ILE A 20 6.44 -52.78 46.30
N ILE A 21 7.28 -52.38 47.25
CA ILE A 21 8.46 -53.14 47.67
C ILE A 21 8.07 -54.22 48.68
N HIS A 22 7.23 -53.88 49.67
CA HIS A 22 6.90 -54.81 50.76
C HIS A 22 5.96 -55.94 50.33
N SER A 23 5.10 -55.73 49.33
CA SER A 23 4.21 -56.75 48.74
C SER A 23 4.98 -57.97 48.25
N LEU A 24 6.19 -57.78 47.71
CA LEU A 24 7.08 -58.86 47.29
C LEU A 24 7.50 -59.78 48.45
N LYS A 25 7.46 -59.29 49.69
CA LYS A 25 7.83 -60.04 50.91
C LYS A 25 6.61 -60.50 51.71
N ASN A 26 5.57 -59.67 51.80
CA ASN A 26 4.42 -59.89 52.68
C ASN A 26 3.17 -60.43 51.94
N GLY A 27 3.17 -60.44 50.60
CA GLY A 27 2.09 -60.94 49.77
C GLY A 27 0.81 -60.09 49.78
N LYS A 28 0.83 -58.89 50.38
CA LYS A 28 -0.32 -57.98 50.43
C LYS A 28 -0.40 -57.13 49.18
N GLU A 29 -1.60 -56.62 48.90
CA GLU A 29 -1.83 -55.73 47.77
C GLU A 29 -1.07 -54.40 47.92
N ALA A 30 -0.63 -53.83 46.80
CA ALA A 30 0.06 -52.55 46.72
C ALA A 30 -0.76 -51.55 45.89
N PRO A 31 -1.89 -51.04 46.42
CA PRO A 31 -2.69 -50.05 45.71
C PRO A 31 -1.92 -48.73 45.58
N SER A 32 -2.06 -48.06 44.44
CA SER A 32 -1.48 -46.74 44.23
C SER A 32 -2.32 -45.67 44.94
N ALA A 33 -1.68 -44.86 45.77
CA ALA A 33 -2.21 -43.64 46.37
C ALA A 33 -2.35 -42.52 45.33
N GLY A 34 -1.49 -42.49 44.31
CA GLY A 34 -1.51 -41.47 43.27
C GLY A 34 -0.50 -41.76 42.15
N TRP A 35 -0.38 -40.81 41.23
CA TRP A 35 0.49 -40.90 40.06
C TRP A 35 1.24 -39.59 39.85
N MET A 36 2.56 -39.67 39.72
CA MET A 36 3.43 -38.54 39.36
C MET A 36 3.40 -38.34 37.85
N GLU A 37 2.76 -37.26 37.40
CA GLU A 37 2.47 -37.00 35.98
C GLU A 37 3.52 -36.11 35.32
N TYR A 38 4.09 -35.17 36.07
CA TYR A 38 5.10 -34.26 35.55
C TYR A 38 6.14 -33.92 36.62
N PHE A 39 7.42 -33.97 36.28
CA PHE A 39 8.52 -33.60 37.16
C PHE A 39 9.12 -32.27 36.74
N TYR A 40 9.56 -31.47 37.71
CA TYR A 40 10.30 -30.24 37.48
C TYR A 40 11.34 -30.01 38.57
N PHE A 41 12.32 -29.14 38.28
CA PHE A 41 13.41 -28.82 39.18
C PHE A 41 13.31 -27.38 39.65
N THR A 42 13.51 -27.16 40.94
CA THR A 42 13.69 -25.83 41.54
C THR A 42 15.00 -25.83 42.33
N PRO A 43 15.51 -24.65 42.75
CA PRO A 43 16.68 -24.59 43.63
C PRO A 43 16.53 -25.36 44.95
N GLN A 44 15.30 -25.65 45.38
CA GLN A 44 15.00 -26.40 46.60
C GLN A 44 15.02 -27.92 46.38
N GLY A 45 14.94 -28.40 45.13
CA GLY A 45 14.95 -29.83 44.83
C GLY A 45 14.12 -30.23 43.62
N ILE A 46 13.74 -31.50 43.58
CA ILE A 46 12.90 -32.07 42.51
C ILE A 46 11.49 -32.21 43.03
N PHE A 47 10.55 -31.69 42.25
CA PHE A 47 9.13 -31.70 42.54
C PHE A 47 8.38 -32.44 41.44
N ALA A 48 7.18 -32.91 41.77
CA ALA A 48 6.30 -33.58 40.83
C ALA A 48 4.84 -33.15 41.00
N ASP A 49 4.15 -32.95 39.88
CA ASP A 49 2.71 -32.82 39.85
C ASP A 49 2.09 -34.21 40.01
N VAL A 50 1.22 -34.33 41.01
CA VAL A 50 0.64 -35.61 41.41
C VAL A 50 -0.86 -35.59 41.23
N ARG A 51 -1.37 -36.59 40.51
CA ARG A 51 -2.79 -36.94 40.53
C ARG A 51 -3.06 -37.94 41.64
N TRP A 52 -3.65 -37.45 42.72
CA TRP A 52 -4.07 -38.27 43.87
C TRP A 52 -5.34 -39.06 43.58
N THR A 53 -5.49 -40.21 44.22
CA THR A 53 -6.79 -40.89 44.35
C THR A 53 -7.63 -40.20 45.42
N ASP A 54 -8.96 -40.33 45.34
CA ASP A 54 -9.87 -39.75 46.34
C ASP A 54 -9.50 -40.19 47.77
N LYS A 55 -9.20 -41.49 47.95
CA LYS A 55 -8.79 -42.05 49.23
C LYS A 55 -7.48 -41.44 49.75
N ALA A 56 -6.48 -41.25 48.89
CA ALA A 56 -5.24 -40.60 49.30
C ALA A 56 -5.44 -39.12 49.62
N ALA A 57 -6.26 -38.41 48.84
CA ALA A 57 -6.59 -37.02 49.08
C ALA A 57 -7.27 -36.83 50.45
N ASP A 58 -8.20 -37.73 50.82
CA ASP A 58 -8.84 -37.73 52.13
C ASP A 58 -7.83 -37.98 53.27
N TYR A 59 -6.95 -38.96 53.12
CA TYR A 59 -5.89 -39.22 54.10
C TYR A 59 -4.93 -38.05 54.30
N ILE A 60 -4.55 -37.39 53.21
CA ILE A 60 -3.68 -36.21 53.25
C ILE A 60 -4.43 -35.04 53.92
N LYS A 61 -5.69 -34.81 53.56
CA LYS A 61 -6.54 -33.75 54.11
C LYS A 61 -6.80 -33.93 55.61
N ASN A 62 -7.02 -35.17 56.05
CA ASN A 62 -7.23 -35.50 57.46
C ASN A 62 -5.91 -35.54 58.25
N GLY A 63 -4.77 -35.40 57.58
CA GLY A 63 -3.44 -35.47 58.21
C GLY A 63 -3.08 -36.87 58.70
N GLU A 64 -3.76 -37.91 58.20
CA GLU A 64 -3.45 -39.32 58.46
C GLU A 64 -2.16 -39.75 57.77
N TYR A 65 -1.83 -39.10 56.65
CA TYR A 65 -0.57 -39.26 55.93
C TYR A 65 0.01 -37.90 55.57
N ARG A 66 1.29 -37.68 55.88
CA ARG A 66 1.91 -36.35 55.81
C ARG A 66 3.08 -36.21 54.87
N TYR A 67 3.81 -37.29 54.58
CA TYR A 67 5.09 -37.19 53.89
C TYR A 67 5.19 -38.08 52.66
N ILE A 68 6.15 -37.76 51.80
CA ILE A 68 6.51 -38.54 50.62
C ILE A 68 7.92 -39.07 50.75
N SER A 69 8.09 -40.35 50.44
CA SER A 69 9.39 -41.00 50.42
C SER A 69 9.65 -41.56 49.03
N ALA A 70 10.52 -40.90 48.26
CA ALA A 70 10.90 -41.36 46.92
C ALA A 70 11.86 -42.56 46.97
N VAL A 71 11.70 -43.47 46.02
CA VAL A 71 12.62 -44.59 45.78
C VAL A 71 13.38 -44.33 44.48
N PHE A 72 14.70 -44.26 44.57
CA PHE A 72 15.56 -43.90 43.45
C PHE A 72 16.89 -44.65 43.46
N ALA A 73 17.50 -44.77 42.27
CA ALA A 73 18.88 -45.23 42.13
C ALA A 73 19.84 -44.04 42.20
N TYR A 74 20.98 -44.22 42.86
CA TYR A 74 22.09 -43.28 42.92
C TYR A 74 23.40 -43.97 42.52
N ASP A 75 24.40 -43.19 42.13
CA ASP A 75 25.74 -43.70 41.79
C ASP A 75 26.68 -43.72 43.01
N THR A 76 27.94 -44.12 42.80
CA THR A 76 28.96 -44.19 43.87
C THR A 76 29.30 -42.83 44.49
N GLU A 77 28.95 -41.73 43.83
CA GLU A 77 29.16 -40.36 44.31
C GLU A 77 27.91 -39.80 45.01
N GLY A 78 26.82 -40.58 45.07
CA GLY A 78 25.57 -40.19 45.72
C GLY A 78 24.61 -39.42 44.81
N TYR A 79 24.92 -39.25 43.52
CA TYR A 79 24.02 -38.53 42.60
C TYR A 79 22.85 -39.41 42.17
N VAL A 80 21.63 -38.87 42.30
CA VAL A 80 20.41 -39.54 41.90
C VAL A 80 20.34 -39.69 40.38
N ARG A 81 20.27 -40.93 39.89
CA ARG A 81 20.25 -41.28 38.47
C ARG A 81 18.85 -41.55 37.93
N LYS A 82 17.96 -42.15 38.74
CA LYS A 82 16.62 -42.55 38.29
C LYS A 82 15.64 -42.65 39.45
N ILE A 83 14.42 -42.11 39.27
CA ILE A 83 13.29 -42.30 40.18
C ILE A 83 12.50 -43.53 39.72
N PHE A 84 12.10 -44.40 40.65
CA PHE A 84 11.31 -45.60 40.37
C PHE A 84 9.84 -45.46 40.76
N HIS A 85 9.57 -44.96 41.96
CA HIS A 85 8.24 -44.69 42.52
C HIS A 85 8.42 -43.88 43.81
N ALA A 86 7.31 -43.51 44.45
CA ALA A 86 7.33 -42.92 45.79
C ALA A 86 6.28 -43.56 46.69
N ALA A 87 6.36 -43.30 47.98
CA ALA A 87 5.38 -43.75 48.97
C ALA A 87 4.80 -42.57 49.73
N LEU A 88 3.48 -42.57 49.91
CA LEU A 88 2.77 -41.76 50.90
C LEU A 88 2.91 -42.46 52.26
N THR A 89 3.62 -41.83 53.19
CA THR A 89 4.04 -42.42 54.47
C THR A 89 4.12 -41.36 55.58
N ASN A 90 4.10 -41.80 56.83
CA ASN A 90 4.44 -40.96 57.98
C ASN A 90 5.89 -41.08 58.44
N THR A 91 6.66 -42.01 57.87
CA THR A 91 8.07 -42.24 58.18
C THR A 91 8.92 -42.13 56.91
N PRO A 92 9.10 -40.91 56.37
CA PRO A 92 9.90 -40.72 55.16
C PRO A 92 11.38 -41.03 55.43
N ALA A 93 12.11 -41.43 54.39
CA ALA A 93 13.54 -41.69 54.49
C ALA A 93 14.40 -40.41 54.69
N LEU A 94 13.86 -39.25 54.31
CA LEU A 94 14.49 -37.95 54.46
C LEU A 94 13.76 -37.14 55.55
N ASP A 95 14.51 -36.63 56.51
CA ASP A 95 14.00 -35.74 57.56
C ASP A 95 13.97 -34.28 57.08
N GLY A 96 13.05 -33.48 57.62
CA GLY A 96 12.91 -32.05 57.30
C GLY A 96 12.22 -31.72 55.97
N MET A 97 11.55 -32.68 55.32
CA MET A 97 10.71 -32.39 54.14
C MET A 97 9.38 -31.75 54.54
N ASP A 98 8.90 -30.82 53.71
CA ASP A 98 7.56 -30.24 53.88
C ASP A 98 6.48 -31.33 53.80
N GLU A 99 5.44 -31.20 54.63
CA GLU A 99 4.26 -32.05 54.52
C GLU A 99 3.61 -31.88 53.14
N VAL A 100 3.01 -32.94 52.60
CA VAL A 100 2.39 -32.95 51.26
C VAL A 100 1.37 -31.82 51.10
N MET A 101 0.59 -31.54 52.14
CA MET A 101 -0.36 -30.42 52.17
C MET A 101 0.32 -29.05 52.07
N VAL A 102 1.45 -28.87 52.74
CA VAL A 102 2.21 -27.62 52.76
C VAL A 102 2.88 -27.40 51.41
N ALA A 103 3.51 -28.43 50.85
CA ALA A 103 4.12 -28.38 49.52
C ALA A 103 3.08 -28.05 48.43
N ALA A 104 1.91 -28.69 48.47
CA ALA A 104 0.81 -28.39 47.54
C ALA A 104 0.28 -26.96 47.70
N SER A 105 0.17 -26.46 48.93
CA SER A 105 -0.29 -25.10 49.22
C SER A 105 0.71 -24.04 48.73
N VAL A 106 2.01 -24.25 48.94
CA VAL A 106 3.07 -23.38 48.44
C VAL A 106 3.08 -23.34 46.92
N GLN A 107 2.89 -24.49 46.26
CA GLN A 107 2.80 -24.54 44.82
C GLN A 107 1.56 -23.83 44.28
N LEU A 108 0.40 -23.96 44.95
CA LEU A 108 -0.79 -23.18 44.60
C LEU A 108 -0.52 -21.67 44.74
N LEU A 109 0.13 -21.24 45.81
CA LEU A 109 0.51 -19.83 46.01
C LEU A 109 1.50 -19.35 44.94
N ASN A 110 2.47 -20.18 44.55
CA ASN A 110 3.43 -19.85 43.49
C ASN A 110 2.76 -19.80 42.11
N GLN A 111 1.84 -20.72 41.80
CA GLN A 111 1.03 -20.67 40.58
C GLN A 111 0.11 -19.42 40.56
N GLN A 112 -0.39 -18.98 41.71
CA GLN A 112 -1.13 -17.73 41.82
C GLN A 112 -0.24 -16.50 41.58
N LYS A 113 1.03 -16.53 42.00
CA LYS A 113 2.01 -15.47 41.70
C LYS A 113 2.48 -15.48 40.24
N GLU A 114 2.45 -16.63 39.57
CA GLU A 114 2.82 -16.77 38.16
C GLU A 114 1.66 -16.54 37.18
N LYS A 115 0.43 -16.39 37.66
CA LYS A 115 -0.57 -15.67 36.87
C LYS A 115 -0.05 -14.24 36.70
N PRO A 116 0.11 -13.75 35.46
CA PRO A 116 0.46 -12.34 35.27
C PRO A 116 -0.74 -11.53 35.76
N GLU A 117 -0.71 -11.15 37.03
CA GLU A 117 -1.59 -10.12 37.53
C GLU A 117 -1.23 -8.87 36.71
N MET A 118 -2.13 -8.51 35.79
CA MET A 118 -1.94 -7.39 34.90
C MET A 118 -1.57 -6.17 35.76
N ASP A 119 -0.48 -5.48 35.43
CA ASP A 119 0.02 -4.35 36.23
C ASP A 119 -1.15 -3.44 36.59
N LYS A 120 -1.49 -3.36 37.88
CA LYS A 120 -2.69 -2.66 38.35
C LYS A 120 -2.73 -1.21 37.85
N LYS A 121 -1.56 -0.60 37.65
CA LYS A 121 -1.44 0.75 37.06
C LYS A 121 -1.86 0.79 35.59
N LEU A 122 -1.57 -0.27 34.82
CA LEU A 122 -1.99 -0.40 33.42
C LEU A 122 -3.51 -0.55 33.32
N VAL A 123 -4.10 -1.36 34.20
CA VAL A 123 -5.56 -1.54 34.28
C VAL A 123 -6.24 -0.21 34.62
N GLU A 124 -5.76 0.50 35.64
CA GLU A 124 -6.26 1.82 36.02
C GLU A 124 -6.14 2.84 34.87
N ALA A 125 -5.02 2.85 34.14
CA ALA A 125 -4.81 3.73 32.99
C ALA A 125 -5.77 3.41 31.82
N LEU A 126 -6.02 2.12 31.54
CA LEU A 126 -6.96 1.70 30.51
C LEU A 126 -8.40 2.03 30.91
N CYS A 127 -8.77 1.82 32.18
CA CYS A 127 -10.09 2.23 32.68
C CYS A 127 -10.28 3.75 32.56
N ALA A 128 -9.29 4.56 32.90
CA ALA A 128 -9.35 6.01 32.71
C ALA A 128 -9.50 6.40 31.24
N LEU A 129 -8.77 5.74 30.33
CA LEU A 129 -8.83 6.01 28.89
C LEU A 129 -10.20 5.70 28.28
N PHE A 130 -10.84 4.61 28.72
CA PHE A 130 -12.16 4.20 28.24
C PHE A 130 -13.32 4.69 29.10
N ALA A 131 -13.04 5.51 30.12
CA ALA A 131 -14.02 5.94 31.12
C ALA A 131 -14.81 4.77 31.77
N LEU A 132 -14.12 3.66 32.00
CA LEU A 132 -14.64 2.49 32.71
C LEU A 132 -14.47 2.65 34.23
N LYS A 133 -15.18 1.82 34.98
CA LYS A 133 -15.08 1.75 36.44
C LYS A 133 -13.70 1.23 36.87
N ALA A 134 -13.20 1.66 38.03
CA ALA A 134 -11.87 1.27 38.51
C ALA A 134 -11.74 -0.24 38.83
N ASP A 135 -12.86 -0.94 38.98
CA ASP A 135 -13.00 -2.38 39.18
C ASP A 135 -13.46 -3.12 37.91
N ALA A 136 -13.38 -2.48 36.74
CA ALA A 136 -13.75 -3.12 35.48
C ALA A 136 -12.93 -4.40 35.26
N SER A 137 -13.63 -5.44 34.82
CA SER A 137 -13.03 -6.74 34.55
C SER A 137 -12.12 -6.69 33.32
N GLU A 138 -11.16 -7.61 33.26
CA GLU A 138 -10.26 -7.77 32.11
C GLU A 138 -11.05 -7.99 30.80
N ALA A 139 -12.20 -8.66 30.87
CA ALA A 139 -13.09 -8.87 29.73
C ALA A 139 -13.67 -7.55 29.20
N GLU A 140 -14.10 -6.64 30.08
CA GLU A 140 -14.66 -5.34 29.69
C GLU A 140 -13.60 -4.41 29.08
N ILE A 141 -12.39 -4.42 29.64
CA ILE A 141 -11.26 -3.65 29.09
C ILE A 141 -10.88 -4.19 27.71
N THR A 142 -10.78 -5.51 27.58
CA THR A 142 -10.46 -6.17 26.30
C THR A 142 -11.51 -5.87 25.25
N GLU A 143 -12.80 -5.91 25.59
CA GLU A 143 -13.88 -5.55 24.68
C GLU A 143 -13.71 -4.12 24.14
N LYS A 144 -13.39 -3.15 24.99
CA LYS A 144 -13.17 -1.76 24.56
C LYS A 144 -11.92 -1.59 23.70
N VAL A 145 -10.82 -2.27 24.03
CA VAL A 145 -9.58 -2.25 23.23
C VAL A 145 -9.83 -2.89 21.87
N THR A 146 -10.53 -4.02 21.80
CA THR A 146 -10.88 -4.69 20.53
C THR A 146 -11.81 -3.82 19.69
N ALA A 147 -12.82 -3.20 20.29
CA ALA A 147 -13.72 -2.27 19.61
C ALA A 147 -12.95 -1.05 19.06
N LEU A 148 -12.02 -0.50 19.82
CA LEU A 148 -11.16 0.60 19.39
C LEU A 148 -10.24 0.19 18.23
N SER A 149 -9.64 -1.01 18.30
CA SER A 149 -8.81 -1.56 17.23
C SER A 149 -9.61 -1.78 15.94
N ALA A 150 -10.83 -2.30 16.05
CA ALA A 150 -11.75 -2.46 14.92
C ALA A 150 -12.18 -1.11 14.32
N ALA A 151 -12.45 -0.11 15.17
CA ALA A 151 -12.81 1.24 14.74
C ALA A 151 -11.66 2.00 14.07
N LYS A 152 -10.40 1.72 14.47
CA LYS A 152 -9.21 2.28 13.83
C LYS A 152 -9.05 1.81 12.39
N GLY A 153 -9.41 0.57 12.07
CA GLY A 153 -9.19 -0.03 10.74
C GLY A 153 -7.72 0.08 10.29
N ASP A 154 -7.50 0.38 9.00
CA ASP A 154 -6.17 0.58 8.39
C ASP A 154 -5.55 1.97 8.65
N SER A 155 -6.11 2.76 9.59
CA SER A 155 -5.60 4.11 9.85
C SER A 155 -4.14 4.06 10.33
N GLN A 156 -3.26 4.75 9.62
CA GLN A 156 -1.84 4.87 10.00
C GLN A 156 -1.61 5.87 11.15
N VAL A 157 -2.64 6.61 11.55
CA VAL A 157 -2.57 7.59 12.64
C VAL A 157 -2.56 6.84 13.97
N ALA A 158 -1.61 7.17 14.85
CA ALA A 158 -1.59 6.62 16.19
C ALA A 158 -2.86 7.08 16.94
N VAL A 159 -3.44 6.19 17.76
CA VAL A 159 -4.69 6.48 18.49
C VAL A 159 -4.55 7.74 19.36
N LEU A 160 -3.37 7.96 19.94
CA LEU A 160 -3.07 9.14 20.74
C LEU A 160 -3.20 10.44 19.93
N ASP A 161 -2.85 10.41 18.65
CA ASP A 161 -2.86 11.57 17.75
C ASP A 161 -4.25 11.82 17.14
N VAL A 162 -5.20 10.90 17.32
CA VAL A 162 -6.58 11.05 16.82
C VAL A 162 -7.24 12.28 17.44
N TYR A 163 -7.03 12.54 18.73
CA TYR A 163 -7.60 13.71 19.40
C TYR A 163 -7.01 15.03 18.85
N ALA A 164 -5.72 15.06 18.53
CA ALA A 164 -5.09 16.21 17.90
C ALA A 164 -5.65 16.45 16.48
N LYS A 165 -5.79 15.37 15.69
CA LYS A 165 -6.37 15.44 14.34
C LYS A 165 -7.85 15.81 14.34
N LEU A 166 -8.61 15.38 15.35
CA LEU A 166 -10.00 15.76 15.51
C LEU A 166 -10.13 17.26 15.80
N ALA A 167 -9.30 17.80 16.70
CA ALA A 167 -9.27 19.23 16.99
C ALA A 167 -8.88 20.07 15.76
N GLU A 168 -7.88 19.64 14.98
CA GLU A 168 -7.53 20.27 13.69
C GLU A 168 -8.71 20.26 12.70
N LYS A 169 -9.45 19.15 12.62
CA LYS A 169 -10.61 19.00 11.74
C LYS A 169 -11.78 19.87 12.21
N GLU A 170 -12.05 19.96 13.51
CA GLU A 170 -13.07 20.84 14.07
C GLU A 170 -12.74 22.32 13.81
N GLN A 171 -11.48 22.72 13.96
CA GLN A 171 -11.02 24.06 13.57
C GLN A 171 -11.18 24.31 12.06
N SER A 172 -10.89 23.31 11.23
CA SER A 172 -11.07 23.40 9.77
C SER A 172 -12.55 23.51 9.40
N VAL A 173 -13.44 22.77 10.07
CA VAL A 173 -14.90 22.87 9.87
C VAL A 173 -15.44 24.22 10.32
N ALA A 174 -14.95 24.76 11.45
CA ALA A 174 -15.29 26.10 11.91
C ALA A 174 -14.80 27.19 10.92
N ALA A 175 -13.59 27.05 10.38
CA ALA A 175 -13.05 27.96 9.37
C ALA A 175 -13.82 27.87 8.04
N LEU A 176 -14.11 26.66 7.56
CA LEU A 176 -14.89 26.42 6.33
C LEU A 176 -16.34 26.93 6.47
N SER A 177 -17.00 26.69 7.61
CA SER A 177 -18.35 27.20 7.87
C SER A 177 -18.39 28.73 7.95
N THR A 178 -17.34 29.37 8.48
CA THR A 178 -17.17 30.83 8.44
C THR A 178 -16.95 31.34 7.01
N GLN A 179 -16.24 30.58 6.17
CA GLN A 179 -16.03 30.90 4.75
C GLN A 179 -17.31 30.77 3.91
N VAL A 180 -18.19 29.84 4.25
CA VAL A 180 -19.52 29.73 3.62
C VAL A 180 -20.41 30.93 4.00
N GLY A 181 -20.26 31.46 5.21
CA GLY A 181 -20.96 32.67 5.66
C GLY A 181 -20.39 33.99 5.13
N ASN A 182 -19.13 33.98 4.66
CA ASN A 182 -18.44 35.17 4.14
C ASN A 182 -17.46 34.78 3.01
N PRO A 183 -17.95 34.44 1.80
CA PRO A 183 -17.11 33.94 0.72
C PRO A 183 -16.15 35.04 0.23
N ASP A 184 -14.86 34.69 0.14
CA ASP A 184 -13.78 35.55 -0.36
C ASP A 184 -14.06 35.93 -1.84
N PRO A 185 -14.42 37.20 -2.14
CA PRO A 185 -14.79 37.62 -3.49
C PRO A 185 -13.63 37.53 -4.49
N ALA A 186 -12.38 37.43 -4.02
CA ALA A 186 -11.21 37.29 -4.88
C ALA A 186 -10.99 35.83 -5.34
N LYS A 187 -11.60 34.85 -4.68
CA LYS A 187 -11.49 33.40 -5.01
C LYS A 187 -12.76 32.80 -5.59
N PHE A 188 -13.90 33.46 -5.40
CA PHE A 188 -15.18 33.04 -5.95
C PHE A 188 -15.69 34.10 -6.93
N VAL A 189 -15.43 33.89 -8.22
CA VAL A 189 -16.03 34.68 -9.30
C VAL A 189 -17.47 34.20 -9.48
N PRO A 190 -18.48 35.08 -9.43
CA PRO A 190 -19.87 34.71 -9.69
C PRO A 190 -20.01 34.01 -11.04
N VAL A 191 -20.82 32.94 -11.09
CA VAL A 191 -21.09 32.19 -12.33
C VAL A 191 -21.58 33.11 -13.45
N GLU A 192 -22.31 34.18 -13.13
CA GLU A 192 -22.73 35.21 -14.08
C GLU A 192 -21.56 35.92 -14.78
N GLN A 193 -20.47 36.20 -14.06
CA GLN A 193 -19.29 36.86 -14.64
C GLN A 193 -18.48 35.90 -15.52
N VAL A 194 -18.42 34.61 -15.18
CA VAL A 194 -17.80 33.58 -16.03
C VAL A 194 -18.64 33.37 -17.30
N ALA A 195 -19.96 33.35 -17.18
CA ALA A 195 -20.87 33.26 -18.32
C ALA A 195 -20.75 34.47 -19.25
N ALA A 196 -20.66 35.69 -18.69
CA ALA A 196 -20.44 36.92 -19.44
C ALA A 196 -19.07 36.89 -20.16
N LEU A 197 -18.00 36.52 -19.46
CA LEU A 197 -16.66 36.44 -20.05
C LEU A 197 -16.57 35.37 -21.15
N GLN A 198 -17.25 34.23 -20.99
CA GLN A 198 -17.33 33.20 -22.02
C GLN A 198 -18.12 33.69 -23.25
N ALA A 199 -19.18 34.46 -23.05
CA ALA A 199 -19.94 35.09 -24.13
C ALA A 199 -19.08 36.11 -24.88
N ASP A 200 -18.38 36.99 -24.15
CA ASP A 200 -17.46 37.98 -24.72
C ASP A 200 -16.30 37.33 -25.47
N PHE A 201 -15.73 36.25 -24.94
CA PHE A 201 -14.67 35.49 -25.60
C PHE A 201 -15.16 34.84 -26.90
N ASN A 202 -16.35 34.24 -26.89
CA ASN A 202 -16.93 33.64 -28.09
C ASN A 202 -17.28 34.70 -29.14
N ALA A 203 -17.80 35.86 -28.72
CA ALA A 203 -18.06 36.99 -29.60
C ALA A 203 -16.76 37.54 -30.21
N LEU A 204 -15.71 37.72 -29.40
CA LEU A 204 -14.40 38.16 -29.87
C LEU A 204 -13.76 37.16 -30.83
N LYS A 205 -13.84 35.85 -30.52
CA LYS A 205 -13.35 34.78 -31.41
C LYS A 205 -14.06 34.84 -32.76
N THR A 206 -15.39 34.97 -32.75
CA THR A 206 -16.20 35.07 -33.98
C THR A 206 -15.82 36.32 -34.79
N SER A 207 -15.62 37.46 -34.12
CA SER A 207 -15.17 38.71 -34.76
C SER A 207 -13.80 38.54 -35.41
N VAL A 208 -12.83 37.98 -34.68
CA VAL A 208 -11.46 37.76 -35.20
C VAL A 208 -11.45 36.79 -36.37
N GLU A 209 -12.25 35.73 -36.34
CA GLU A 209 -12.39 34.80 -37.47
C GLU A 209 -13.05 35.48 -38.69
N ALA A 210 -14.07 36.32 -38.47
CA ALA A 210 -14.71 37.10 -39.53
C ALA A 210 -13.73 38.11 -40.16
N ASP A 211 -12.96 38.83 -39.36
CA ASP A 211 -11.97 39.81 -39.81
C ASP A 211 -10.83 39.14 -40.58
N LYS A 212 -10.30 38.02 -40.08
CA LYS A 212 -9.29 37.22 -40.79
C LYS A 212 -9.83 36.71 -42.12
N LYS A 213 -11.07 36.22 -42.16
CA LYS A 213 -11.71 35.76 -43.39
C LYS A 213 -11.87 36.91 -44.39
N ALA A 214 -12.36 38.07 -43.95
CA ALA A 214 -12.53 39.24 -44.79
C ALA A 214 -11.19 39.74 -45.38
N ALA A 215 -10.13 39.75 -44.56
CA ALA A 215 -8.78 40.11 -44.99
C ALA A 215 -8.23 39.12 -46.03
N LEU A 216 -8.38 37.81 -45.82
CA LEU A 216 -7.94 36.78 -46.76
C LEU A 216 -8.69 36.85 -48.10
N ILE A 217 -10.02 37.03 -48.07
CA ILE A 217 -10.82 37.20 -49.29
C ILE A 217 -10.36 38.45 -50.05
N THR A 218 -10.15 39.56 -49.35
CA THR A 218 -9.69 40.81 -49.97
C THR A 218 -8.31 40.65 -50.62
N ALA A 219 -7.37 40.03 -49.91
CA ALA A 219 -6.03 39.76 -50.44
C ALA A 219 -6.06 38.78 -51.62
N ALA A 220 -6.92 37.76 -51.58
CA ALA A 220 -7.07 36.80 -52.67
C ALA A 220 -7.67 37.41 -53.94
N LEU A 221 -8.65 38.30 -53.78
CA LEU A 221 -9.23 39.07 -54.88
C LEU A 221 -8.19 40.00 -55.51
N SER A 222 -7.39 40.71 -54.71
CA SER A 222 -6.34 41.61 -55.24
C SER A 222 -5.20 40.86 -55.91
N GLN A 223 -4.87 39.65 -55.44
CA GLN A 223 -3.81 38.82 -56.03
C GLN A 223 -4.28 38.01 -57.27
N GLY A 224 -5.54 38.15 -57.69
CA GLY A 224 -6.10 37.39 -58.81
C GLY A 224 -6.18 35.88 -58.55
N LYS A 225 -6.12 35.46 -57.28
CA LYS A 225 -6.25 34.06 -56.84
C LYS A 225 -7.69 33.64 -56.57
N LEU A 226 -8.58 34.61 -56.38
CA LEU A 226 -10.02 34.41 -56.25
C LEU A 226 -10.75 35.27 -57.28
N ALA A 227 -11.71 34.69 -57.99
CA ALA A 227 -12.58 35.44 -58.89
C ALA A 227 -13.64 36.20 -58.09
N PRO A 228 -14.01 37.45 -58.47
CA PRO A 228 -15.06 38.21 -57.79
C PRO A 228 -16.40 37.46 -57.67
N ALA A 229 -16.74 36.64 -58.67
CA ALA A 229 -17.95 35.81 -58.67
C ALA A 229 -17.96 34.69 -57.61
N LEU A 230 -16.78 34.32 -57.09
CA LEU A 230 -16.63 33.28 -56.07
C LEU A 230 -16.54 33.85 -54.64
N LYS A 231 -16.77 35.16 -54.47
CA LYS A 231 -16.69 35.83 -53.17
C LYS A 231 -17.68 35.24 -52.15
N ASP A 232 -18.93 35.02 -52.55
CA ASP A 232 -19.97 34.50 -51.65
C ASP A 232 -19.68 33.05 -51.25
N TRP A 233 -19.14 32.26 -52.18
CA TRP A 233 -18.63 30.92 -51.88
C TRP A 233 -17.46 30.97 -50.90
N ALA A 234 -16.48 31.85 -51.10
CA ALA A 234 -15.35 32.01 -50.19
C ALA A 234 -15.76 32.48 -48.78
N GLN A 235 -16.84 33.28 -48.67
CA GLN A 235 -17.42 33.67 -47.39
C GLN A 235 -18.05 32.50 -46.63
N SER A 236 -18.59 31.51 -47.36
CA SER A 236 -19.22 30.31 -46.79
C SER A 236 -18.22 29.29 -46.21
N LEU A 237 -16.93 29.39 -46.56
CA LEU A 237 -15.88 28.48 -46.09
C LEU A 237 -15.30 28.89 -44.73
N SER A 238 -14.69 27.94 -44.00
CA SER A 238 -13.88 28.28 -42.82
C SER A 238 -12.57 28.97 -43.21
N VAL A 239 -11.94 29.67 -42.27
CA VAL A 239 -10.67 30.38 -42.52
C VAL A 239 -9.57 29.41 -42.95
N GLU A 240 -9.55 28.20 -42.38
CA GLU A 240 -8.59 27.14 -42.67
C GLU A 240 -8.81 26.58 -44.08
N ALA A 241 -10.06 26.28 -44.43
CA ALA A 241 -10.40 25.76 -45.76
C ALA A 241 -10.12 26.79 -46.86
N LEU A 242 -10.42 28.07 -46.60
CA LEU A 242 -10.10 29.16 -47.52
C LEU A 242 -8.58 29.33 -47.67
N SER A 243 -7.83 29.33 -46.58
CA SER A 243 -6.36 29.47 -46.62
C SER A 243 -5.72 28.33 -47.42
N ALA A 244 -6.13 27.08 -47.17
CA ALA A 244 -5.61 25.91 -47.87
C ALA A 244 -5.94 25.93 -49.38
N TYR A 245 -7.08 26.48 -49.76
CA TYR A 245 -7.43 26.70 -51.17
C TYR A 245 -6.54 27.76 -51.81
N LEU A 246 -6.36 28.91 -51.16
CA LEU A 246 -5.57 30.04 -51.68
C LEU A 246 -4.07 29.73 -51.81
N GLU A 247 -3.54 28.79 -51.04
CA GLU A 247 -2.17 28.28 -51.20
C GLU A 247 -1.98 27.51 -52.53
N LYS A 248 -3.01 26.79 -52.96
CA LYS A 248 -2.97 25.96 -54.19
C LYS A 248 -3.55 26.65 -55.42
N ALA A 249 -4.30 27.74 -55.23
CA ALA A 249 -4.93 28.49 -56.31
C ALA A 249 -3.86 29.24 -57.13
N PRO A 250 -3.76 28.96 -58.45
CA PRO A 250 -2.86 29.72 -59.32
C PRO A 250 -3.38 31.16 -59.47
N ALA A 251 -2.46 32.13 -59.45
CA ALA A 251 -2.82 33.52 -59.72
C ALA A 251 -3.13 33.68 -61.22
N MET A 252 -4.33 34.15 -61.56
CA MET A 252 -4.68 34.49 -62.94
C MET A 252 -4.38 35.96 -63.21
N VAL A 253 -3.39 36.23 -64.07
CA VAL A 253 -2.94 37.59 -64.44
C VAL A 253 -4.07 38.41 -65.08
N ALA A 254 -5.03 37.76 -65.76
CA ALA A 254 -6.22 38.42 -66.30
C ALA A 254 -7.15 38.99 -65.21
N LEU A 255 -7.05 38.47 -63.97
CA LEU A 255 -7.85 38.91 -62.82
C LEU A 255 -7.09 39.85 -61.89
N SER A 256 -5.75 39.97 -62.00
CA SER A 256 -4.93 40.89 -61.18
C SER A 256 -5.04 42.36 -61.62
N GLY A 257 -5.76 42.64 -62.71
CA GLY A 257 -5.96 44.00 -63.22
C GLY A 257 -4.76 44.59 -63.96
N GLU A 258 -3.74 43.78 -64.28
CA GLU A 258 -2.57 44.21 -65.06
C GLU A 258 -2.82 44.10 -66.58
N PRO A 259 -2.32 45.03 -67.42
CA PRO A 259 -2.50 44.98 -68.87
C PRO A 259 -1.82 43.74 -69.50
N GLN A 260 -2.59 42.92 -70.23
CA GLN A 260 -2.15 41.62 -70.76
C GLN A 260 -1.32 41.64 -72.07
N ALA A 261 -0.69 42.75 -72.47
CA ALA A 261 0.13 42.76 -73.69
C ALA A 261 1.42 43.57 -73.56
N LYS A 262 2.57 42.90 -73.76
CA LYS A 262 3.88 43.49 -74.08
C LYS A 262 4.46 42.72 -75.29
N GLY A 263 4.26 43.21 -76.51
CA GLY A 263 4.96 42.72 -77.71
C GLY A 263 4.15 42.79 -79.01
N ASP A 264 4.73 43.39 -80.06
CA ASP A 264 4.19 43.56 -81.43
C ASP A 264 4.61 42.36 -82.33
N PRO A 265 3.77 41.77 -83.20
CA PRO A 265 3.99 40.42 -83.76
C PRO A 265 4.77 40.31 -85.10
N GLU A 266 5.68 41.22 -85.46
CA GLU A 266 6.43 41.11 -86.73
C GLU A 266 7.97 41.20 -86.60
N GLN A 267 8.64 40.10 -86.26
CA GLN A 267 10.08 39.94 -86.56
C GLN A 267 10.43 38.47 -86.88
N LYS A 268 10.75 38.20 -88.15
CA LYS A 268 11.27 36.91 -88.68
C LYS A 268 12.80 36.96 -88.77
N VAL A 269 13.52 35.95 -88.26
CA VAL A 269 14.96 35.76 -88.48
C VAL A 269 15.17 34.44 -89.24
N ALA A 270 15.88 34.48 -90.38
CA ALA A 270 16.12 33.36 -91.29
C ALA A 270 17.42 32.59 -90.97
N ALA A 271 17.42 31.26 -91.17
CA ALA A 271 18.57 30.36 -90.97
C ALA A 271 19.12 29.83 -92.33
N LEU A 272 20.40 29.44 -92.38
CA LEU A 272 21.13 28.96 -93.58
C LEU A 272 20.55 27.67 -94.18
N SER A 273 20.71 27.49 -95.50
CA SER A 273 20.27 26.26 -96.19
C SER A 273 21.30 25.11 -96.03
N ALA A 274 20.83 23.86 -96.14
CA ALA A 274 21.64 22.67 -95.89
C ALA A 274 22.89 22.54 -96.80
N ALA A 275 22.86 23.12 -98.01
CA ALA A 275 24.00 23.14 -98.92
C ALA A 275 25.10 24.10 -98.42
N GLU A 276 24.72 25.25 -97.87
CA GLU A 276 25.63 26.26 -97.32
C GLU A 276 26.28 25.76 -96.02
N GLN A 277 25.54 25.01 -95.19
CA GLN A 277 26.09 24.34 -94.01
C GLN A 277 27.13 23.26 -94.36
N ALA A 278 26.92 22.51 -95.46
CA ALA A 278 27.88 21.51 -95.91
C ALA A 278 29.17 22.15 -96.45
N ALA A 279 29.05 23.26 -97.18
CA ALA A 279 30.18 24.04 -97.66
C ALA A 279 30.99 24.66 -96.50
N ALA A 280 30.31 25.22 -95.49
CA ALA A 280 30.94 25.75 -94.28
C ALA A 280 31.78 24.67 -93.56
N ARG A 281 31.25 23.45 -93.44
CA ARG A 281 31.98 22.32 -92.84
C ARG A 281 33.15 21.84 -93.68
N ALA A 282 33.03 21.79 -95.00
CA ALA A 282 34.13 21.39 -95.89
C ALA A 282 35.30 22.39 -95.86
N LEU A 283 35.00 23.68 -95.67
CA LEU A 283 36.00 24.75 -95.50
C LEU A 283 36.50 24.88 -94.06
N GLY A 284 35.96 24.11 -93.12
CA GLY A 284 36.36 24.13 -91.70
C GLY A 284 35.88 25.37 -90.93
N MET A 285 34.87 26.08 -91.41
CA MET A 285 34.32 27.32 -90.83
C MET A 285 33.00 27.10 -90.09
N THR A 286 32.66 27.98 -89.14
CA THR A 286 31.36 27.94 -88.45
C THR A 286 30.23 28.58 -89.27
N GLU A 287 28.98 28.23 -88.99
CA GLU A 287 27.82 28.77 -89.74
C GLU A 287 27.67 30.29 -89.64
N ALA A 288 28.05 30.88 -88.50
CA ALA A 288 28.04 32.33 -88.30
C ALA A 288 29.16 33.02 -89.10
N GLU A 289 30.34 32.40 -89.20
CA GLU A 289 31.46 32.90 -90.01
C GLU A 289 31.16 32.76 -91.50
N PHE A 290 30.59 31.63 -91.93
CA PHE A 290 30.16 31.43 -93.32
C PHE A 290 29.08 32.44 -93.73
N MET A 291 28.10 32.71 -92.85
CA MET A 291 27.12 33.79 -93.07
C MET A 291 27.74 35.17 -93.11
N ALA A 292 28.83 35.43 -92.41
CA ALA A 292 29.49 36.73 -92.41
C ALA A 292 30.36 36.93 -93.66
N GLU A 293 31.08 35.90 -94.09
CA GLU A 293 32.07 35.97 -95.17
C GLU A 293 31.44 35.85 -96.58
N HIS A 294 30.34 35.10 -96.72
CA HIS A 294 29.59 35.00 -97.98
C HIS A 294 28.36 35.92 -98.07
N LYS A 295 28.11 36.78 -97.06
CA LYS A 295 27.05 37.80 -97.13
C LYS A 295 27.35 38.97 -98.08
N GLU A 296 28.57 39.08 -98.61
CA GLU A 296 28.94 40.14 -99.57
C GLU A 296 28.78 39.75 -101.04
N GLN A 297 28.22 38.57 -101.35
CA GLN A 297 27.80 38.23 -102.73
C GLN A 297 26.39 37.66 -102.76
N LYS A 298 25.40 38.50 -102.39
CA LYS A 298 24.02 38.41 -102.88
C LYS A 298 23.29 39.75 -102.76
#